data_AF-A0A7W8ZHZ0-F1
#
_entry.id   AF-A0A7W8ZHZ0-F1
#
_cell.length_a   1.000
_cell.length_b   1.000
_cell.length_c   1.000
_cell.angle_alpha   90.00
_cell.angle_beta   90.00
_cell.angle_gamma   90.00
#
_symmetry.space_group_name_H-M   'P 1'
#
loop_
_entity.id
_entity.type
_entity.pdbx_description
1 polymer ?
#
loop_
_entity_poly.entity_id
_entity_poly.type
_entity_poly.pdbx_seq_one_letter_code
_entity_poly.pdbx_strand_id
1 'polypeptide(L)' 'MEIRLDHKSLPTNNQRVRFQIVIEELHGIWHEGVYLADEDVFKVDEKIWYDIWSEIVRWEPLS' A
#
# COMPACT_ATOMS: atom_id res chain seq x y z
N MET A 1 11.38 -6.69 -1.36
CA MET A 1 12.12 -5.52 -0.85
C MET A 1 11.10 -4.74 -0.06
N GLU A 2 11.23 -4.73 1.27
CA GLU A 2 10.28 -4.04 2.14
C GLU A 2 10.57 -2.54 2.10
N ILE A 3 9.58 -1.74 1.71
CA ILE A 3 9.69 -0.28 1.68
C ILE A 3 8.82 0.28 2.80
N ARG A 4 9.43 1.04 3.73
CA ARG A 4 8.69 1.87 4.67
C ARG A 4 8.26 3.15 3.97
N LEU A 5 6.99 3.49 4.09
CA LEU A 5 6.39 4.56 3.29
C LEU A 5 6.80 5.95 3.77
N ASP A 6 7.38 6.70 2.85
CA ASP A 6 7.42 8.15 2.80
C ASP A 6 6.83 8.59 1.45
N HIS A 7 6.48 9.87 1.29
CA HIS A 7 5.83 10.35 0.05
C HIS A 7 6.67 10.12 -1.23
N LYS A 8 7.97 9.83 -1.13
CA LYS A 8 8.85 9.55 -2.27
C LYS A 8 9.01 8.06 -2.54
N SER A 9 8.55 7.21 -1.63
CA SER A 9 8.73 5.76 -1.70
C SER A 9 7.46 5.01 -2.12
N LEU A 10 6.48 5.73 -2.69
CA LEU A 10 5.23 5.15 -3.18
C LEU A 10 5.42 4.25 -4.40
N PRO A 11 4.55 3.24 -4.60
CA PRO A 11 4.59 2.39 -5.78
C PRO A 11 4.38 3.16 -7.08
N THR A 12 4.69 2.54 -8.22
CA THR A 12 4.36 3.13 -9.53
C THR A 12 2.86 3.00 -9.84
N ASN A 13 2.35 3.89 -10.70
CA ASN A 13 0.93 3.84 -11.08
C ASN A 13 0.57 2.47 -11.69
N ASN A 14 -0.58 1.92 -11.28
CA ASN A 14 -1.07 0.57 -11.60
C ASN A 14 -0.15 -0.58 -11.17
N GLN A 15 0.78 -0.35 -10.25
CA GLN A 15 1.62 -1.43 -9.72
C GLN A 15 0.80 -2.34 -8.79
N ARG A 16 0.87 -3.65 -9.04
CA ARG A 16 0.38 -4.65 -8.09
C ARG A 16 1.34 -4.73 -6.91
N VAL A 17 0.79 -4.61 -5.71
CA VAL A 17 1.56 -4.58 -4.47
C VAL A 17 0.83 -5.36 -3.40
N ARG A 18 1.60 -5.84 -2.43
CA ARG A 18 1.08 -6.14 -1.10
C ARG A 18 1.47 -5.01 -0.17
N PHE A 19 0.58 -4.61 0.74
CA PHE A 19 0.83 -3.56 1.71
C PHE A 19 0.30 -3.93 3.08
N GLN A 20 0.76 -3.24 4.12
CA GLN A 20 0.24 -3.38 5.48
C GLN A 20 -0.16 -2.04 6.06
N ILE A 21 -1.21 -2.08 6.87
CA ILE A 21 -1.60 -0.95 7.69
C ILE A 21 -0.98 -0.99 9.10
N VAL A 22 -0.91 0.15 9.77
CA VAL A 22 -0.26 0.36 11.07
C VAL A 22 -0.82 -0.56 12.16
N ILE A 23 -2.14 -0.76 12.22
CA ILE A 23 -2.79 -1.61 13.23
C ILE A 23 -2.48 -3.10 13.01
N GLU A 24 -2.20 -3.46 11.76
CA GLU A 24 -2.01 -4.83 11.31
C GLU A 24 -0.54 -5.22 11.17
N GLU A 25 0.36 -4.23 11.16
CA GLU A 25 1.80 -4.43 11.11
C GLU A 25 2.27 -5.35 12.24
N LEU A 26 1.79 -5.10 13.47
CA LEU A 26 2.09 -5.90 14.65
C LEU A 26 1.62 -7.36 14.55
N HIS A 27 0.64 -7.63 13.70
CA HIS A 27 0.06 -8.95 13.47
C HIS A 27 0.57 -9.61 12.18
N GLY A 28 1.40 -8.92 11.39
CA GLY A 28 1.92 -9.44 10.12
C GLY A 28 0.84 -9.65 9.04
N ILE A 29 -0.30 -8.97 9.11
CA ILE A 29 -1.40 -9.09 8.14
C ILE A 29 -1.15 -8.19 6.92
N TRP A 30 -1.18 -8.78 5.73
CA TRP A 30 -0.99 -8.09 4.45
C TRP A 30 -2.28 -8.04 3.63
N HIS A 31 -2.45 -6.95 2.90
CA HIS A 31 -3.46 -6.79 1.85
C HIS A 31 -2.79 -6.76 0.49
N GLU A 32 -3.46 -7.30 -0.52
CA GLU A 32 -3.00 -7.23 -1.90
C GLU A 32 -3.90 -6.30 -2.70
N GLY A 33 -3.29 -5.46 -3.53
CA GLY A 33 -4.03 -4.48 -4.30
C GLY A 33 -3.22 -3.88 -5.44
N VAL A 34 -3.81 -2.85 -6.03
CA VAL A 34 -3.19 -2.04 -7.08
C VAL A 34 -3.03 -0.62 -6.54
N TYR A 35 -1.85 -0.04 -6.69
CA TYR A 35 -1.63 1.36 -6.39
C TYR A 35 -2.08 2.24 -7.56
N LEU A 36 -2.92 3.24 -7.29
CA LEU A 36 -3.37 4.24 -8.26
C LEU A 36 -2.74 5.57 -7.89
N ALA A 37 -1.73 5.98 -8.66
CA ALA A 37 -0.92 7.16 -8.34
C ALA A 37 -1.63 8.50 -8.59
N ASP A 38 -2.65 8.51 -9.45
CA ASP A 38 -3.42 9.74 -9.72
C ASP A 38 -4.35 10.11 -8.56
N GLU A 39 -4.67 9.13 -7.70
CA GLU A 39 -5.59 9.25 -6.58
C GLU A 39 -4.88 9.07 -5.22
N ASP A 40 -3.60 8.66 -5.22
CA ASP A 40 -2.83 8.25 -4.03
C ASP A 40 -3.62 7.21 -3.19
N VAL A 41 -4.07 6.14 -3.84
CA VAL A 41 -4.85 5.07 -3.18
C VAL A 41 -4.36 3.67 -3.53
N PHE A 42 -4.57 2.75 -2.60
CA PHE A 42 -4.46 1.31 -2.82
C PHE A 42 -5.87 0.74 -3.02
N LYS A 43 -6.11 0.19 -4.21
CA LYS A 43 -7.36 -0.48 -4.54
C LYS A 43 -7.25 -1.97 -4.24
N VAL A 44 -8.11 -2.45 -3.34
CA VAL A 44 -8.22 -3.85 -2.93
C VAL A 44 -9.63 -4.31 -3.27
N ASP A 45 -9.78 -5.12 -4.32
CA ASP A 45 -11.08 -5.53 -4.86
C ASP A 45 -12.00 -4.32 -5.14
N GLU A 46 -13.11 -4.21 -4.40
CA GLU A 46 -14.09 -3.10 -4.46
C GLU A 46 -13.85 -2.02 -3.39
N LYS A 47 -12.79 -2.14 -2.59
CA LYS A 47 -12.43 -1.20 -1.52
C LYS A 47 -11.25 -0.32 -1.92
N ILE A 48 -11.27 0.91 -1.42
CA ILE A 48 -10.23 1.93 -1.63
C ILE A 48 -9.62 2.25 -0.27
N TRP A 49 -8.30 2.22 -0.19
CA TRP A 49 -7.51 2.60 0.97
C TRP A 49 -6.68 3.82 0.61
N TYR A 50 -6.87 4.93 1.33
CA TYR A 50 -6.16 6.17 1.07
C TYR A 50 -4.76 6.10 1.67
N ASP A 51 -3.75 6.33 0.83
CA ASP A 51 -2.33 6.29 1.20
C ASP A 51 -1.97 7.40 2.20
N ILE A 52 -2.58 8.55 2.00
CA ILE A 52 -2.34 9.75 2.78
C ILE A 52 -3.21 9.73 4.04
N TRP A 53 -2.68 9.09 5.09
CA TRP A 53 -2.61 9.58 6.50
C TRP A 53 -2.52 8.42 7.51
N SER A 54 -1.34 7.79 7.57
CA SER A 54 -0.93 6.93 8.70
C SER A 54 -1.49 5.52 8.72
N GLU A 55 -2.35 5.14 7.78
CA GLU A 55 -2.83 3.77 7.73
C GLU A 55 -1.77 2.87 7.13
N ILE A 56 -1.25 3.12 5.93
CA ILE A 56 -0.30 2.23 5.27
C ILE A 56 1.14 2.55 5.70
N VAL A 57 1.88 1.53 6.15
CA VAL A 57 3.24 1.69 6.69
C VAL A 57 4.32 1.00 5.88
N ARG A 58 3.96 -0.03 5.12
CA ARG A 58 4.88 -0.74 4.23
C ARG A 58 4.20 -1.35 3.02
N TRP A 59 4.95 -1.51 1.94
CA TRP A 59 4.53 -2.25 0.76
C TRP A 59 5.68 -3.02 0.09
N GLU A 60 5.31 -3.98 -0.74
CA GLU A 60 6.20 -4.73 -1.61
C GLU A 60 5.56 -4.98 -2.98
N PRO A 61 6.33 -4.93 -4.08
CA PRO A 61 5.83 -5.25 -5.40
C PRO A 61 5.47 -6.73 -5.50
N LEU A 62 4.33 -7.04 -6.12
CA LEU A 62 3.99 -8.39 -6.54
C LEU A 62 4.55 -8.60 -7.95
N SER A 63 5.37 -9.64 -8.10
CA SER A 63 5.99 -10.07 -9.36
C SER A 63 4.99 -10.73 -10.31
#